data_AF-A0A409WT09-F1
#
_entry.id   AF-A0A409WT09-F1
#
_cell.length_a   1.000
_cell.length_b   1.000
_cell.length_c   1.000
_cell.angle_alpha   90.00
_cell.angle_beta   90.00
_cell.angle_gamma   90.00
#
_symmetry.space_group_name_H-M   'P 1'
#
loop_
_entity.id
_entity.type
_entity.pdbx_description
1 polymer ?
#
loop_
_entity_poly.entity_id
_entity_poly.type
_entity_poly.pdbx_seq_one_letter_code
_entity_poly.pdbx_strand_id
1 'polypeptide(L)'
;DCPSLLGISGLCCPIGTICFNNGLDQRVACIDAYGTTSAAFPSATQGFIPPATFVANNDADISFNPSASWNKTDSPNCTPSNETLGVRITNSINASLSFSYIGPSIMINTITSPQGGVFAVIVDGFNTTDVIDTFSGPNQTLPVCYPLQYPPFLKPPPTLATQNNHTIQLLYIGPSPNAPSSTTESTGQFGWFEIPTFQINNSAQRNTAAMTKASAPLLMAPFLLVLTLPFI
;
A
#
# COMPACT_ATOMS: atom_id res chain seq x y z
N ASP A 1 10.82 0.09 15.77
CA ASP A 1 12.12 0.70 15.47
C ASP A 1 12.86 -0.07 14.39
N CYS A 2 12.96 0.48 13.17
CA CYS A 2 13.92 -0.02 12.18
C CYS A 2 15.28 0.65 12.45
N PRO A 3 16.34 -0.09 12.82
CA PRO A 3 17.63 0.50 13.12
C PRO A 3 18.31 1.00 11.84
N SER A 4 18.72 2.26 11.85
CA SER A 4 19.35 3.01 10.75
C SER A 4 20.80 2.60 10.45
N LEU A 5 21.24 1.41 10.86
CA LEU A 5 22.67 1.13 11.01
C LEU A 5 23.42 0.63 9.76
N LEU A 6 22.77 0.53 8.59
CA LEU A 6 23.42 -0.05 7.39
C LEU A 6 23.41 0.80 6.12
N GLY A 7 23.06 2.09 6.17
CA GLY A 7 23.23 2.97 4.99
C GLY A 7 22.42 2.58 3.75
N ILE A 8 21.49 1.64 3.89
CA ILE A 8 20.43 1.32 2.93
C ILE A 8 19.16 1.91 3.54
N SER A 9 18.57 2.91 2.89
CA SER A 9 17.31 3.51 3.31
C SER A 9 16.27 2.39 3.46
N GLY A 10 15.83 2.19 4.70
CA GLY A 10 15.18 0.96 5.16
C GLY A 10 13.93 0.60 4.37
N LEU A 11 13.94 -0.59 3.79
CA LEU A 11 12.74 -1.32 3.42
C LEU A 11 11.97 -1.61 4.71
N CYS A 12 10.94 -0.82 5.01
CA CYS A 12 9.95 -1.16 6.02
C CYS A 12 9.10 -2.32 5.50
N CYS A 13 9.65 -3.53 5.57
CA CYS A 13 8.91 -4.75 5.28
C CYS A 13 7.90 -4.99 6.39
N PRO A 14 6.64 -5.31 6.07
CA PRO A 14 5.70 -5.87 7.04
C PRO A 14 6.35 -7.01 7.81
N ILE A 15 6.06 -7.11 9.12
CA ILE A 15 6.59 -8.17 9.97
C ILE A 15 6.22 -9.53 9.35
N GLY A 16 7.23 -10.38 9.14
CA GLY A 16 7.05 -11.68 8.49
C GLY A 16 7.14 -11.66 6.97
N THR A 17 7.61 -10.57 6.36
CA THR A 17 7.90 -10.50 4.92
C THR A 17 9.37 -10.16 4.64
N ILE A 18 9.90 -10.70 3.53
CA ILE A 18 11.20 -10.35 2.95
C ILE A 18 10.92 -9.56 1.68
N CYS A 19 11.24 -8.27 1.70
CA CYS A 19 11.17 -7.43 0.50
C CYS A 19 12.46 -7.56 -0.29
N PHE A 20 12.34 -7.69 -1.61
CA PHE A 20 13.46 -7.64 -2.52
C PHE A 20 13.12 -6.71 -3.69
N ASN A 21 14.14 -5.97 -4.12
CA ASN A 21 14.11 -5.25 -5.40
C ASN A 21 14.97 -6.06 -6.36
N ASN A 22 14.38 -6.56 -7.45
CA ASN A 22 15.11 -7.35 -8.44
C ASN A 22 16.10 -6.51 -9.28
N GLY A 23 16.15 -5.19 -9.08
CA GLY A 23 17.05 -4.27 -9.76
C GLY A 23 16.70 -4.01 -11.23
N LEU A 24 15.74 -4.75 -11.80
CA LEU A 24 15.34 -4.69 -13.20
C LEU A 24 14.04 -3.90 -13.38
N ASP A 25 13.09 -4.01 -12.45
CA ASP A 25 11.74 -3.45 -12.62
C ASP A 25 11.43 -2.25 -11.72
N GLN A 26 12.40 -1.78 -10.91
CA GLN A 26 12.20 -0.77 -9.84
C GLN A 26 11.09 -1.11 -8.82
N ARG A 27 10.46 -2.29 -8.93
CA ARG A 27 9.37 -2.75 -8.06
C ARG A 27 9.96 -3.47 -6.85
N VAL A 28 9.47 -3.10 -5.67
CA VAL A 28 9.72 -3.87 -4.44
C VAL A 28 8.68 -4.98 -4.37
N ALA A 29 9.14 -6.23 -4.43
CA ALA A 29 8.29 -7.39 -4.19
C ALA A 29 8.52 -7.88 -2.76
N CYS A 30 7.46 -8.18 -2.03
CA CYS A 30 7.57 -8.70 -0.67
C CYS A 30 7.08 -10.14 -0.65
N ILE A 31 7.87 -11.06 -0.12
CA ILE A 31 7.48 -12.45 0.07
C ILE A 31 7.15 -12.63 1.54
N ASP A 32 5.96 -13.12 1.88
CA ASP A 32 5.66 -13.51 3.26
C ASP A 32 6.37 -14.81 3.67
N ALA A 33 6.30 -15.16 4.96
CA ALA A 33 6.87 -16.40 5.50
C ALA A 33 6.28 -17.68 4.87
N TYR A 34 5.18 -17.58 4.13
CA TYR A 34 4.54 -18.70 3.42
C TYR A 34 4.94 -18.75 1.92
N GLY A 35 5.81 -17.86 1.46
CA GLY A 35 6.25 -17.82 0.06
C GLY A 35 5.30 -17.07 -0.87
N THR A 36 4.28 -16.40 -0.34
CA THR A 36 3.32 -15.62 -1.12
C THR A 36 3.90 -14.24 -1.39
N THR A 37 4.07 -13.90 -2.67
CA THR A 37 4.45 -12.54 -3.06
C THR A 37 3.27 -11.61 -2.89
N SER A 38 3.37 -10.66 -1.96
CA SER A 38 2.50 -9.49 -1.90
C SER A 38 3.24 -8.29 -2.49
N ALA A 39 2.56 -7.51 -3.32
CA ALA A 39 3.15 -6.29 -3.85
C ALA A 39 3.25 -5.25 -2.72
N ALA A 40 4.47 -4.84 -2.35
CA ALA A 40 4.64 -3.57 -1.63
C ALA A 40 4.67 -2.47 -2.67
N PHE A 41 3.60 -1.69 -2.73
CA PHE A 41 3.57 -0.58 -3.64
C PHE A 41 4.47 0.56 -3.15
N PRO A 42 5.12 1.31 -4.07
CA PRO A 42 6.38 2.00 -3.78
C PRO A 42 6.30 3.14 -2.77
N SER A 43 5.13 3.73 -2.49
CA SER A 43 5.06 4.86 -1.55
C SER A 43 5.39 4.46 -0.12
N ALA A 44 5.13 3.19 0.26
CA ALA A 44 5.43 2.67 1.58
C ALA A 44 6.93 2.35 1.80
N THR A 45 7.76 2.32 0.74
CA THR A 45 9.15 1.83 0.83
C THR A 45 10.21 2.72 0.17
N GLN A 46 9.83 3.61 -0.75
CA GLN A 46 10.80 4.38 -1.56
C GLN A 46 10.60 5.90 -1.53
N GLY A 47 9.63 6.42 -0.75
CA GLY A 47 9.31 7.85 -0.73
C GLY A 47 8.73 8.37 -2.06
N PHE A 48 8.37 7.47 -2.98
CA PHE A 48 7.74 7.78 -4.24
C PHE A 48 6.22 7.70 -4.10
N ILE A 49 5.54 8.85 -4.18
CA ILE A 49 4.08 8.91 -4.23
C ILE A 49 3.66 8.65 -5.68
N PRO A 50 2.99 7.53 -6.00
CA PRO A 50 2.53 7.27 -7.36
C PRO A 50 1.49 8.32 -7.78
N PRO A 51 1.37 8.63 -9.09
CA PRO A 51 0.23 9.41 -9.57
C PRO A 51 -1.06 8.71 -9.12
N ALA A 52 -2.01 9.44 -8.56
CA ALA A 52 -3.22 8.86 -8.02
C ALA A 52 -4.46 9.66 -8.46
N THR A 53 -5.58 8.95 -8.60
CA THR A 53 -6.88 9.55 -8.84
C THR A 53 -7.44 10.03 -7.51
N PHE A 54 -7.66 11.33 -7.40
CA PHE A 54 -8.21 11.96 -6.22
C PHE A 54 -9.70 11.61 -6.04
N VAL A 55 -10.10 11.28 -4.81
CA VAL A 55 -11.49 11.00 -4.42
C VAL A 55 -11.85 11.90 -3.25
N ALA A 56 -12.65 12.92 -3.54
CA ALA A 56 -13.03 13.95 -2.57
C ALA A 56 -13.83 13.38 -1.39
N ASN A 57 -13.70 13.96 -0.20
CA ASN A 57 -14.43 13.46 0.99
C ASN A 57 -15.92 13.82 1.08
N ASN A 58 -16.44 14.45 0.04
CA ASN A 58 -17.85 14.67 -0.23
C ASN A 58 -18.33 13.86 -1.43
N ASP A 59 -17.49 12.96 -1.95
CA ASP A 59 -17.89 11.99 -2.97
C ASP A 59 -19.05 11.14 -2.44
N ALA A 60 -20.03 10.88 -3.31
CA ALA A 60 -21.24 10.14 -2.97
C ALA A 60 -20.95 8.66 -2.66
N ASP A 61 -19.83 8.12 -3.16
CA ASP A 61 -19.41 6.75 -2.94
C ASP A 61 -18.73 6.56 -1.56
N ILE A 62 -18.43 7.65 -0.85
CA ILE A 62 -17.96 7.60 0.54
C ILE A 62 -19.16 7.65 1.48
N SER A 63 -19.38 6.56 2.21
CA SER A 63 -20.41 6.47 3.22
C SER A 63 -19.85 6.80 4.60
N PHE A 64 -20.57 7.64 5.35
CA PHE A 64 -20.24 8.02 6.73
C PHE A 64 -21.34 7.50 7.67
N ASN A 65 -20.97 6.69 8.67
CA ASN A 65 -21.93 6.03 9.55
C ASN A 65 -21.54 6.13 11.04
N PRO A 66 -22.43 6.62 11.93
CA PRO A 66 -23.63 7.38 11.61
C PRO A 66 -23.23 8.75 11.05
N SER A 67 -23.92 9.23 10.02
CA SER A 67 -23.58 10.50 9.35
C SER A 67 -23.55 11.70 10.31
N ALA A 68 -24.41 11.70 11.32
CA ALA A 68 -24.48 12.74 12.35
C ALA A 68 -23.23 12.82 13.26
N SER A 69 -22.38 11.79 13.29
CA SER A 69 -21.12 11.80 14.04
C SER A 69 -19.95 12.43 13.27
N TRP A 70 -20.19 12.92 12.05
CA TRP A 70 -19.15 13.47 11.18
C TRP A 70 -19.39 14.94 10.88
N ASN A 71 -18.59 15.79 11.52
CA ASN A 71 -18.60 17.22 11.26
C ASN A 71 -17.66 17.57 10.10
N LYS A 72 -17.99 18.64 9.38
CA LYS A 72 -17.11 19.22 8.37
C LYS A 72 -16.52 20.52 8.92
N THR A 73 -15.20 20.63 8.92
CA THR A 73 -14.49 21.87 9.25
C THR A 73 -13.76 22.39 8.04
N ASP A 74 -13.33 23.65 8.05
CA ASP A 74 -12.50 24.17 6.97
C ASP A 74 -11.19 23.39 6.85
N SER A 75 -10.70 23.30 5.62
CA SER A 75 -9.49 22.54 5.35
C SER A 75 -8.29 23.32 5.85
N PRO A 76 -7.36 22.69 6.58
CA PRO A 76 -6.03 23.23 6.67
C PRO A 76 -5.34 23.19 5.29
N ASN A 77 -4.14 23.78 5.16
CA ASN A 77 -3.33 23.87 3.93
C ASN A 77 -2.88 22.51 3.31
N CYS A 78 -3.62 21.44 3.56
CA CYS A 78 -3.37 20.09 3.10
C CYS A 78 -4.16 19.70 1.86
N THR A 79 -5.19 20.46 1.49
CA THR A 79 -5.94 20.14 0.27
C THR A 79 -5.08 20.30 -0.98
N PRO A 80 -5.27 19.43 -1.99
CA PRO A 80 -4.77 19.73 -3.32
C PRO A 80 -5.29 21.10 -3.75
N SER A 81 -4.40 21.91 -4.31
CA SER A 81 -4.40 23.38 -4.29
C SER A 81 -5.60 24.11 -4.90
N ASN A 82 -6.64 23.41 -5.36
CA ASN A 82 -7.79 23.98 -6.05
C ASN A 82 -9.15 23.55 -5.47
N GLU A 83 -9.19 22.77 -4.38
CA GLU A 83 -10.46 22.29 -3.83
C GLU A 83 -10.66 22.72 -2.37
N THR A 84 -11.78 23.41 -2.10
CA THR A 84 -12.27 23.73 -0.74
C THR A 84 -12.90 22.49 -0.10
N LEU A 85 -12.12 21.42 0.01
CA LEU A 85 -12.53 20.21 0.70
C LEU A 85 -12.15 20.33 2.16
N GLY A 86 -13.12 20.79 2.95
CA GLY A 86 -13.04 20.78 4.40
C GLY A 86 -12.70 19.39 4.96
N VAL A 87 -12.24 19.30 6.20
CA VAL A 87 -11.89 18.04 6.87
C VAL A 87 -13.14 17.38 7.45
N ARG A 88 -13.21 16.05 7.40
CA ARG A 88 -14.22 15.27 8.15
C ARG A 88 -13.67 14.90 9.51
N ILE A 89 -14.36 15.31 10.56
CA ILE A 89 -13.93 15.12 11.95
C ILE A 89 -14.99 14.32 12.70
N THR A 90 -14.53 13.36 13.50
CA THR A 90 -15.37 12.65 14.46
C THR A 90 -14.67 12.48 15.81
N ASN A 91 -15.43 12.58 16.89
CA ASN A 91 -15.03 12.19 18.25
C ASN A 91 -15.88 11.03 18.79
N SER A 92 -16.78 10.47 17.97
CA SER A 92 -17.76 9.47 18.38
C SER A 92 -17.20 8.07 18.15
N ILE A 93 -16.90 7.35 19.24
CA ILE A 93 -16.40 5.97 19.17
C ILE A 93 -17.38 5.11 18.35
N ASN A 94 -16.84 4.27 17.47
CA ASN A 94 -17.56 3.47 16.47
C ASN A 94 -18.13 4.24 15.28
N ALA A 95 -17.91 5.56 15.16
CA ALA A 95 -18.14 6.25 13.90
C ALA A 95 -17.19 5.68 12.85
N SER A 96 -17.71 5.45 11.66
CA SER A 96 -16.96 4.86 10.56
C SER A 96 -17.19 5.61 9.26
N LEU A 97 -16.22 5.50 8.38
CA LEU A 97 -16.38 5.83 6.97
C LEU A 97 -15.95 4.64 6.13
N SER A 98 -16.58 4.48 4.97
CA SER A 98 -16.27 3.37 4.05
C SER A 98 -16.29 3.83 2.61
N PHE A 99 -15.40 3.25 1.80
CA PHE A 99 -15.28 3.54 0.38
C PHE A 99 -14.92 2.26 -0.38
N SER A 100 -15.55 2.07 -1.55
CA SER A 100 -15.24 0.94 -2.43
C SER A 100 -14.34 1.41 -3.56
N TYR A 101 -13.26 0.67 -3.81
CA TYR A 101 -12.27 1.02 -4.81
C TYR A 101 -11.91 -0.20 -5.66
N ILE A 102 -11.51 0.08 -6.90
CA ILE A 102 -10.99 -0.93 -7.82
C ILE A 102 -9.50 -0.71 -7.99
N GLY A 103 -8.73 -1.77 -7.84
CA GLY A 103 -7.30 -1.75 -8.04
C GLY A 103 -6.54 -2.35 -6.87
N PRO A 104 -5.21 -2.44 -7.01
CA PRO A 104 -4.41 -3.24 -6.09
C PRO A 104 -4.01 -2.47 -4.83
N SER A 105 -4.29 -1.17 -4.74
CA SER A 105 -3.98 -0.35 -3.57
C SER A 105 -4.87 0.88 -3.47
N ILE A 106 -4.95 1.44 -2.27
CA ILE A 106 -5.60 2.71 -1.94
C ILE A 106 -4.68 3.54 -1.06
N MET A 107 -4.76 4.86 -1.21
CA MET A 107 -4.14 5.84 -0.33
C MET A 107 -5.21 6.54 0.50
N ILE A 108 -4.91 6.71 1.78
CA ILE A 108 -5.79 7.32 2.77
C ILE A 108 -5.08 8.56 3.29
N ASN A 109 -5.67 9.73 3.09
CA ASN A 109 -5.12 10.97 3.60
C ASN A 109 -5.82 11.32 4.91
N THR A 110 -5.07 11.28 6.00
CA THR A 110 -5.49 11.74 7.33
C THR A 110 -4.70 12.98 7.75
N ILE A 111 -5.22 13.68 8.75
CA ILE A 111 -4.66 14.96 9.20
C ILE A 111 -4.28 14.82 10.66
N THR A 112 -3.03 15.14 10.99
CA THR A 112 -2.58 15.07 12.39
C THR A 112 -3.14 16.20 13.23
N SER A 113 -3.36 15.95 14.52
CA SER A 113 -3.81 16.94 15.51
C SER A 113 -3.17 16.68 16.88
N PRO A 114 -2.99 17.71 17.73
CA PRO A 114 -2.55 17.53 19.12
C PRO A 114 -3.54 16.72 19.96
N GLN A 115 -4.79 16.66 19.53
CA GLN A 115 -5.85 15.83 20.11
C GLN A 115 -6.25 14.70 19.16
N GLY A 116 -5.34 14.24 18.31
CA GLY A 116 -5.63 13.17 17.36
C GLY A 116 -6.09 11.88 18.05
N GLY A 117 -6.94 11.14 17.35
CA GLY A 117 -7.39 9.83 17.78
C GLY A 117 -6.94 8.74 16.82
N VAL A 118 -7.54 7.56 16.93
CA VAL A 118 -7.10 6.37 16.21
C VAL A 118 -8.24 5.81 15.38
N PHE A 119 -7.95 5.51 14.12
CA PHE A 119 -8.79 4.69 13.27
C PHE A 119 -8.24 3.27 13.19
N ALA A 120 -9.10 2.26 13.37
CA ALA A 120 -8.81 0.90 12.92
C ALA A 120 -9.09 0.79 11.42
N VAL A 121 -8.25 0.03 10.71
CA VAL A 121 -8.41 -0.23 9.28
C VAL A 121 -9.07 -1.60 9.08
N ILE A 122 -10.18 -1.60 8.36
CA ILE A 122 -10.93 -2.79 8.00
C ILE A 122 -11.00 -2.83 6.48
N VAL A 123 -10.67 -3.98 5.88
CA VAL A 123 -10.71 -4.15 4.42
C VAL A 123 -11.51 -5.39 4.10
N ASP A 124 -12.50 -5.26 3.23
CA ASP A 124 -13.40 -6.35 2.82
C ASP A 124 -14.12 -7.03 4.00
N GLY A 125 -14.42 -6.24 5.04
CA GLY A 125 -15.00 -6.73 6.31
C GLY A 125 -14.01 -7.45 7.22
N PHE A 126 -12.73 -7.55 6.83
CA PHE A 126 -11.67 -8.17 7.61
C PHE A 126 -10.88 -7.14 8.42
N ASN A 127 -10.70 -7.40 9.71
CA ASN A 127 -9.86 -6.57 10.58
C ASN A 127 -8.38 -6.84 10.28
N THR A 128 -7.68 -5.86 9.72
CA THR A 128 -6.28 -5.98 9.32
C THR A 128 -5.30 -5.78 10.47
N THR A 129 -5.80 -5.45 11.66
CA THR A 129 -5.04 -5.03 12.86
C THR A 129 -4.20 -3.77 12.68
N ASP A 130 -4.24 -3.15 11.50
CA ASP A 130 -3.64 -1.85 11.25
C ASP A 130 -4.43 -0.73 11.91
N VAL A 131 -3.71 0.29 12.33
CA VAL A 131 -4.27 1.50 12.93
C VAL A 131 -3.65 2.74 12.31
N ILE A 132 -4.45 3.80 12.19
CA ILE A 132 -4.02 5.13 11.77
C ILE A 132 -4.15 6.04 12.99
N ASP A 133 -3.02 6.40 13.58
CA ASP A 133 -2.96 7.34 14.69
C ASP A 133 -2.80 8.77 14.14
N THR A 134 -3.81 9.60 14.34
CA THR A 134 -3.79 11.00 13.89
C THR A 134 -3.24 11.94 14.95
N PHE A 135 -2.66 11.44 16.05
CA PHE A 135 -1.99 12.29 17.02
C PHE A 135 -0.66 12.85 16.50
N SER A 136 -0.38 14.10 16.83
CA SER A 136 0.95 14.67 16.70
C SER A 136 1.35 15.43 17.97
N GLY A 137 2.58 15.19 18.40
CA GLY A 137 3.15 15.84 19.57
C GLY A 137 3.41 17.34 19.40
N PRO A 138 3.71 18.03 20.51
CA PRO A 138 3.83 19.49 20.56
C PRO A 138 5.01 20.08 19.76
N ASN A 139 5.96 19.24 19.34
CA ASN A 139 7.18 19.67 18.65
C ASN A 139 7.06 19.62 17.11
N GLN A 140 5.86 19.46 16.56
CA GLN A 140 5.63 19.49 15.11
C GLN A 140 4.85 20.74 14.68
N THR A 141 5.21 21.28 13.53
CA THR A 141 4.41 22.32 12.87
C THR A 141 3.15 21.66 12.32
N LEU A 142 1.99 22.07 12.85
CA LEU A 142 0.72 21.46 12.52
C LEU A 142 -0.13 22.32 11.58
N PRO A 143 -1.00 21.68 10.78
CA PRO A 143 -1.18 20.23 10.68
C PRO A 143 -0.21 19.56 9.70
N VAL A 144 0.15 18.31 9.98
CA VAL A 144 0.86 17.44 9.04
C VAL A 144 -0.16 16.55 8.35
N CYS A 145 -0.06 16.50 7.02
CA CYS A 145 -0.90 15.66 6.18
C CYS A 145 -0.01 14.63 5.54
N TYR A 146 -0.33 13.37 5.81
CA TYR A 146 0.48 12.27 5.38
C TYR A 146 -0.42 11.21 4.75
N PRO A 147 -0.17 10.85 3.49
CA PRO A 147 -0.87 9.74 2.88
C PRO A 147 -0.37 8.43 3.48
N LEU A 148 -1.29 7.52 3.77
CA LEU A 148 -1.00 6.13 4.08
C LEU A 148 -1.48 5.26 2.93
N GLN A 149 -0.58 4.47 2.34
CA GLN A 149 -0.92 3.52 1.29
C GLN A 149 -1.13 2.13 1.87
N TYR A 150 -2.22 1.49 1.46
CA TYR A 150 -2.53 0.09 1.72
C TYR A 150 -2.71 -0.66 0.41
N PRO A 151 -2.21 -1.89 0.26
CA PRO A 151 -1.26 -2.60 1.15
C PRO A 151 0.11 -1.88 1.24
N PRO A 152 0.97 -2.25 2.22
CA PRO A 152 0.88 -3.45 3.07
C PRO A 152 -0.05 -3.34 4.28
N PHE A 153 -0.50 -4.49 4.75
CA PHE A 153 -1.26 -4.66 6.00
C PHE A 153 -0.44 -5.45 7.01
N LEU A 154 -0.59 -5.17 8.30
CA LEU A 154 -0.06 -6.02 9.37
C LEU A 154 -0.65 -7.43 9.30
N LYS A 155 -1.95 -7.53 9.02
CA LYS A 155 -2.64 -8.79 8.76
C LYS A 155 -3.43 -8.67 7.44
N PRO A 156 -2.93 -9.25 6.32
CA PRO A 156 -3.58 -9.09 5.02
C PRO A 156 -4.96 -9.78 4.98
N PRO A 157 -5.97 -9.15 4.37
CA PRO A 157 -7.25 -9.80 4.10
C PRO A 157 -7.06 -11.10 3.29
N PRO A 158 -7.76 -12.20 3.62
CA PRO A 158 -7.62 -13.46 2.91
C PRO A 158 -7.94 -13.38 1.41
N THR A 159 -8.82 -12.45 1.03
CA THR A 159 -9.29 -12.27 -0.34
C THR A 159 -8.45 -11.28 -1.14
N LEU A 160 -7.47 -10.61 -0.53
CA LEU A 160 -6.72 -9.50 -1.14
C LEU A 160 -6.09 -9.86 -2.49
N ALA A 161 -5.57 -11.08 -2.63
CA ALA A 161 -4.91 -11.52 -3.87
C ALA A 161 -5.88 -12.03 -4.95
N THR A 162 -7.12 -12.32 -4.58
CA THR A 162 -8.09 -13.02 -5.45
C THR A 162 -9.17 -12.11 -6.02
N GLN A 163 -9.30 -10.89 -5.51
CA GLN A 163 -10.26 -9.90 -5.99
C GLN A 163 -9.58 -8.59 -6.31
N ASN A 164 -10.22 -7.78 -7.15
CA ASN A 164 -9.73 -6.46 -7.56
C ASN A 164 -10.68 -5.33 -7.14
N ASN A 165 -11.85 -5.69 -6.62
CA ASN A 165 -12.79 -4.74 -6.01
C ASN A 165 -12.71 -4.94 -4.50
N HIS A 166 -12.46 -3.86 -3.79
CA HIS A 166 -12.25 -3.86 -2.36
C HIS A 166 -13.08 -2.77 -1.70
N THR A 167 -13.47 -3.00 -0.45
CA THR A 167 -14.05 -1.98 0.40
C THR A 167 -13.08 -1.70 1.55
N ILE A 168 -12.67 -0.45 1.70
CA ILE A 168 -11.97 0.00 2.90
C ILE A 168 -12.95 0.68 3.85
N GLN A 169 -12.78 0.44 5.14
CA GLN A 169 -13.49 1.10 6.21
C GLN A 169 -12.49 1.59 7.27
N LEU A 170 -12.63 2.85 7.65
CA LEU A 170 -11.95 3.41 8.82
C LEU A 170 -12.96 3.47 9.95
N LEU A 171 -12.64 2.80 11.07
CA LEU A 171 -13.47 2.79 12.27
C LEU A 171 -12.77 3.61 13.36
N TYR A 172 -13.40 4.68 13.84
CA TYR A 172 -12.87 5.46 14.94
C TYR A 172 -12.96 4.66 16.24
N ILE A 173 -11.81 4.28 16.80
CA ILE A 173 -11.72 3.43 17.99
C ILE A 173 -11.41 4.22 19.27
N GLY A 174 -11.27 5.54 19.16
CA GLY A 174 -11.11 6.44 20.29
C GLY A 174 -9.77 7.20 20.31
N PRO A 175 -9.37 7.72 21.48
CA PRO A 175 -8.18 8.55 21.61
C PRO A 175 -6.88 7.82 21.29
N SER A 176 -5.89 8.58 20.81
CA SER A 176 -4.51 8.07 20.71
C SER A 176 -3.97 7.76 22.10
N PRO A 177 -3.29 6.61 22.30
CA PRO A 177 -2.61 6.31 23.56
C PRO A 177 -1.46 7.28 23.86
N ASN A 178 -0.99 8.01 22.85
CA ASN A 178 0.09 8.99 22.95
C ASN A 178 -0.42 10.41 23.19
N ALA A 179 -1.73 10.65 23.05
CA ALA A 179 -2.32 11.96 23.34
C ALA A 179 -2.29 12.25 24.85
N PRO A 180 -2.12 13.52 25.26
CA PRO A 180 -2.11 13.89 26.67
C PRO A 180 -3.41 13.48 27.38
N SER A 181 -3.32 12.82 28.53
CA SER A 181 -4.49 12.32 29.28
C SER A 181 -5.46 13.42 29.76
N SER A 182 -5.05 14.69 29.67
CA SER A 182 -5.86 15.85 30.02
C SER A 182 -6.72 16.37 28.86
N THR A 183 -6.62 15.83 27.65
CA THR A 183 -7.47 16.27 26.53
C THR A 183 -8.88 15.74 26.73
N THR A 184 -9.83 16.65 26.95
CA THR A 184 -11.25 16.34 27.13
C THR A 184 -11.91 15.82 25.87
N GLU A 185 -11.33 16.10 24.70
CA GLU A 185 -11.81 15.66 23.41
C GLU A 185 -10.65 15.15 22.58
N SER A 186 -10.81 13.97 22.00
CA SER A 186 -9.92 13.43 20.96
C SER A 186 -10.72 13.19 19.71
N THR A 187 -10.13 13.51 18.56
CA THR A 187 -10.82 13.49 17.27
C THR A 187 -10.01 12.73 16.22
N GLY A 188 -10.69 11.87 15.48
CA GLY A 188 -10.20 11.34 14.22
C GLY A 188 -10.45 12.34 13.11
N GLN A 189 -9.43 12.65 12.31
CA GLN A 189 -9.52 13.59 11.18
C GLN A 189 -9.21 12.90 9.86
N PHE A 190 -10.19 12.92 8.96
CA PHE A 190 -10.11 12.35 7.62
C PHE A 190 -10.10 13.45 6.56
N GLY A 191 -9.09 13.39 5.69
CA GLY A 191 -8.91 14.27 4.55
C GLY A 191 -9.69 13.77 3.35
N TRP A 192 -9.19 12.75 2.66
CA TRP A 192 -9.74 12.21 1.40
C TRP A 192 -9.11 10.85 1.07
N PHE A 193 -9.59 10.21 0.00
CA PHE A 193 -8.96 9.01 -0.57
C PHE A 193 -8.26 9.32 -1.87
N GLU A 194 -7.27 8.50 -2.21
CA GLU A 194 -6.63 8.52 -3.52
C GLU A 194 -6.47 7.08 -4.01
N ILE A 195 -6.67 6.86 -5.31
CA ILE A 195 -6.47 5.55 -5.93
C ILE A 195 -5.21 5.63 -6.78
N PRO A 196 -4.08 5.05 -6.33
CA PRO A 196 -2.85 5.01 -7.11
C PRO A 196 -3.06 4.43 -8.51
N THR A 197 -2.62 5.19 -9.51
CA THR A 197 -2.55 4.77 -10.90
C THR A 197 -1.17 4.21 -11.17
N PHE A 198 -1.06 2.88 -11.20
CA PHE A 198 0.16 2.25 -11.68
C PHE A 198 0.09 2.20 -13.19
N GLN A 199 0.69 3.18 -13.86
CA GLN A 199 0.97 3.02 -15.28
C GLN A 199 1.99 1.90 -15.43
N ILE A 200 1.50 0.70 -15.76
CA ILE A 200 2.34 -0.34 -16.32
C ILE A 200 2.74 0.19 -17.70
N ASN A 201 3.86 0.90 -17.75
CA ASN A 201 4.52 1.18 -19.01
C ASN A 201 4.84 -0.19 -19.64
N ASN A 202 3.98 -0.63 -20.55
CA ASN A 202 4.11 -1.88 -21.30
C ASN A 202 5.35 -1.88 -22.24
N SER A 203 6.25 -0.91 -22.11
CA SER A 203 7.46 -0.76 -22.91
C SER A 203 8.55 -1.81 -22.59
N ALA A 204 8.39 -2.64 -21.54
CA ALA A 204 9.39 -3.66 -21.17
C ALA A 204 9.03 -5.12 -21.54
N GLN A 205 7.89 -5.38 -22.19
CA GLN A 205 7.54 -6.72 -22.68
C GLN A 205 7.17 -6.72 -24.17
N ARG A 206 8.17 -6.40 -25.01
CA ARG A 206 8.18 -6.91 -26.39
C ARG A 206 9.59 -7.32 -26.83
N ASN A 207 10.39 -7.86 -25.91
CA ASN A 207 11.41 -8.82 -26.29
C ASN A 207 10.76 -10.20 -26.21
N THR A 208 9.99 -10.54 -27.25
CA THR A 208 9.92 -11.92 -27.70
C THR A 208 11.35 -12.41 -27.80
N ALA A 209 11.83 -13.13 -26.80
CA ALA A 209 12.81 -14.15 -27.04
C ALA A 209 12.12 -15.11 -28.02
N ALA A 210 12.30 -14.85 -29.32
CA ALA A 210 12.26 -15.90 -30.28
C ALA A 210 13.23 -16.95 -29.72
N MET A 211 12.70 -18.02 -29.13
CA MET A 211 13.40 -19.28 -29.12
C MET A 211 13.53 -19.65 -30.59
N THR A 212 14.53 -19.08 -31.27
CA THR A 212 15.17 -19.74 -32.38
C THR A 212 15.65 -21.04 -31.80
N LYS A 213 14.84 -22.07 -32.03
CA LYS A 213 15.19 -23.47 -31.85
C LYS A 213 16.44 -23.68 -32.69
N ALA A 214 17.60 -23.48 -32.09
CA ALA A 214 18.87 -23.88 -32.69
C ALA A 214 18.82 -25.40 -32.74
N SER A 215 18.33 -25.93 -33.87
CA SER A 215 18.53 -27.30 -34.26
C SER A 215 20.04 -27.50 -34.39
N ALA A 216 20.66 -28.00 -33.34
CA ALA A 216 22.02 -28.52 -33.43
C ALA A 216 22.02 -29.63 -34.49
N PRO A 217 22.79 -29.54 -35.57
CA PRO A 217 22.99 -30.69 -36.45
C PRO A 217 23.75 -31.74 -35.65
N LEU A 218 23.07 -32.85 -35.39
CA LEU A 218 23.69 -34.08 -34.90
C LEU A 218 24.61 -34.59 -36.02
N LEU A 219 25.89 -34.22 -35.96
CA LEU A 219 26.94 -34.76 -36.82
C LEU A 219 27.11 -36.26 -36.45
N MET A 220 26.41 -37.13 -37.18
CA MET A 220 26.74 -38.55 -37.21
C MET A 220 28.12 -38.70 -37.86
N ALA A 221 29.14 -38.98 -37.05
CA ALA A 221 30.41 -39.47 -37.54
C ALA A 221 30.22 -40.94 -38.00
N PRO A 222 30.59 -41.31 -39.24
CA PRO A 222 30.64 -42.71 -39.63
C PRO A 222 31.88 -43.35 -39.00
N PHE A 223 31.67 -44.33 -38.12
CA PHE A 223 32.70 -45.27 -37.70
C PHE A 223 33.07 -46.17 -38.89
N LEU A 224 34.18 -45.84 -39.56
CA LEU A 224 34.82 -46.74 -40.50
C LEU A 224 35.73 -47.69 -39.70
N LEU A 225 35.20 -48.86 -39.35
CA LEU A 225 36.01 -49.95 -38.78
C LEU A 225 36.53 -50.82 -39.93
N VAL A 226 37.78 -50.61 -40.31
CA VAL A 226 38.56 -51.50 -41.19
C VAL A 226 39.72 -52.01 -40.35
N LEU A 227 39.82 -53.32 -40.11
CA LEU A 227 41.06 -54.10 -39.95
C LEU A 227 40.71 -55.57 -39.63
N THR A 228 40.72 -56.45 -40.63
CA THR A 228 41.81 -57.37 -41.06
C THR A 228 41.70 -58.77 -40.45
N LEU A 229 41.36 -59.74 -41.30
CA LEU A 229 41.67 -61.16 -41.15
C LEU A 229 42.99 -61.44 -41.89
N PRO A 230 43.98 -62.10 -41.28
CA PRO A 230 44.91 -62.92 -42.03
C PRO A 230 44.41 -64.37 -42.05
N PHE A 231 44.36 -64.91 -43.26
CA PHE A 231 44.46 -66.34 -43.51
C PHE A 231 45.78 -66.87 -42.94
N ILE A 232 45.73 -68.00 -42.24
CA ILE A 232 46.51 -69.25 -42.43
C ILE A 232 45.81 -70.34 -41.60
#